data_AF-A0A8T3M638-F1
#
_entry.id   AF-A0A8T3M638-F1
#
_cell.length_a   1.000
_cell.length_b   1.000
_cell.length_c   1.000
_cell.angle_alpha   90.00
_cell.angle_beta   90.00
_cell.angle_gamma   90.00
#
_symmetry.space_group_name_H-M   'P 1'
#
loop_
_entity.id
_entity.type
_entity.pdbx_description
1 polymer ?
#
loop_
_entity_poly.entity_id
_entity_poly.type
_entity_poly.pdbx_seq_one_letter_code
_entity_poly.pdbx_strand_id
1 'polypeptide(L)'
;MRGPLRGRNAAVLAFVLAGLLTGAASTALAGAASPGADRVTFDEPSATALLGEPLVFRTALRSDVAPRRVELITIPPRGGAASVEVASLEDRGGGAFEASVQETGHAVPNTSLRYRFRAVMPDGTAVLGPEAMATVVDPRFEWRTLEGAIIRLHWYEGDEAFARRALEIGEGAIKRASELLGVTETEPLDFFIYASEPAMRAALGPGTRENVGGQANASLRTM
;
A
#
# COMPACT_ATOMS: atom_id res chain seq x y z
N MET A 1 -59.09 -35.47 33.89
CA MET A 1 -59.45 -36.87 34.19
C MET A 1 -58.72 -37.79 33.23
N ARG A 2 -57.91 -38.71 33.77
CA ARG A 2 -57.53 -40.05 33.27
C ARG A 2 -57.26 -40.24 31.76
N GLY A 3 -56.00 -40.54 31.41
CA GLY A 3 -55.68 -41.45 30.28
C GLY A 3 -55.98 -42.92 30.65
N PRO A 4 -55.39 -43.96 30.02
CA PRO A 4 -54.62 -44.07 28.76
C PRO A 4 -55.17 -45.22 27.86
N LEU A 5 -54.40 -45.67 26.83
CA LEU A 5 -54.25 -47.05 26.29
C LEU A 5 -53.57 -46.95 24.89
N ARG A 6 -52.25 -47.12 24.72
CA ARG A 6 -51.43 -48.35 24.59
C ARG A 6 -51.91 -49.41 23.56
N GLY A 7 -51.07 -49.67 22.55
CA GLY A 7 -50.96 -50.93 21.79
C GLY A 7 -50.93 -50.72 20.26
N ARG A 8 -49.78 -50.67 19.56
CA ARG A 8 -48.78 -51.71 19.19
C ARG A 8 -48.95 -52.21 17.74
N ASN A 9 -47.79 -52.38 17.10
CA ASN A 9 -47.47 -53.12 15.86
C ASN A 9 -47.61 -52.31 14.55
N ALA A 10 -46.52 -51.81 13.96
CA ALA A 10 -45.44 -52.50 13.24
C ALA A 10 -45.73 -52.57 11.73
N ALA A 11 -45.14 -51.64 10.98
CA ALA A 11 -44.77 -51.83 9.59
C ALA A 11 -43.52 -51.00 9.33
N VAL A 12 -42.39 -51.70 9.24
CA VAL A 12 -41.10 -51.18 8.82
C VAL A 12 -41.19 -50.90 7.32
N LEU A 13 -41.02 -49.65 6.91
CA LEU A 13 -40.70 -49.33 5.53
C LEU A 13 -39.46 -48.42 5.55
N ALA A 14 -38.31 -49.05 5.27
CA ALA A 14 -37.05 -48.36 5.08
C ALA A 14 -37.12 -47.58 3.76
N PHE A 15 -37.11 -46.25 3.84
CA PHE A 15 -36.81 -45.39 2.70
C PHE A 15 -35.50 -44.66 2.98
N VAL A 16 -34.50 -45.03 2.18
CA VAL A 16 -33.19 -44.39 2.09
C VAL A 16 -33.40 -42.95 1.63
N LEU A 17 -33.19 -41.97 2.52
CA LEU A 17 -33.08 -40.57 2.14
C LEU A 17 -31.60 -40.24 1.90
N ALA A 18 -31.22 -40.21 0.62
CA ALA A 18 -29.95 -39.67 0.17
C ALA A 18 -29.95 -38.14 0.42
N GLY A 19 -28.94 -37.67 1.14
CA GLY A 19 -28.73 -36.25 1.41
C GLY A 19 -28.45 -35.47 0.12
N LEU A 20 -29.30 -34.48 -0.16
CA LEU A 20 -29.06 -33.50 -1.21
C LEU A 20 -28.21 -32.36 -0.61
N LEU A 21 -26.89 -32.50 -0.68
CA LEU A 21 -25.94 -31.40 -0.49
C LEU A 21 -25.95 -30.58 -1.79
N THR A 22 -26.73 -29.49 -1.82
CA THR A 22 -26.62 -28.45 -2.85
C THR A 22 -25.30 -27.69 -2.65
N GLY A 23 -24.23 -28.18 -3.29
CA GLY A 23 -23.04 -27.40 -3.54
C GLY A 23 -23.34 -26.32 -4.59
N ALA A 24 -23.35 -25.06 -4.17
CA ALA A 24 -23.34 -23.94 -5.09
C ALA A 24 -22.00 -23.95 -5.83
N ALA A 25 -22.01 -24.45 -7.07
CA ALA A 25 -20.88 -24.34 -7.97
C ALA A 25 -20.77 -22.87 -8.39
N SER A 26 -19.88 -22.14 -7.74
CA SER A 26 -19.39 -20.85 -8.23
C SER A 26 -18.71 -21.09 -9.58
N THR A 27 -19.43 -20.85 -10.67
CA THR A 27 -18.82 -20.70 -12.00
C THR A 27 -17.92 -19.47 -11.95
N ALA A 28 -16.64 -19.68 -11.67
CA ALA A 28 -15.62 -18.70 -11.94
C ALA A 28 -15.70 -18.40 -13.45
N LEU A 29 -16.02 -17.15 -13.80
CA LEU A 29 -15.67 -16.65 -15.13
C LEU A 29 -14.14 -16.66 -15.18
N ALA A 30 -13.59 -17.74 -15.71
CA ALA A 30 -12.24 -17.73 -16.24
C ALA A 30 -12.23 -16.63 -17.31
N GLY A 31 -11.60 -15.50 -16.99
CA GLY A 31 -11.25 -14.52 -18.00
C GLY A 31 -10.55 -15.27 -19.12
N ALA A 32 -11.07 -15.19 -20.33
CA ALA A 32 -10.43 -15.75 -21.50
C ALA A 32 -9.04 -15.12 -21.61
N ALA A 33 -8.02 -15.87 -21.18
CA ALA A 33 -6.64 -15.53 -21.49
C ALA A 33 -6.52 -15.58 -23.02
N SER A 34 -6.33 -14.42 -23.63
CA SER A 34 -6.03 -14.34 -25.05
C SER A 34 -4.76 -15.18 -25.31
N PRO A 35 -4.81 -16.19 -26.19
CA PRO A 35 -3.62 -16.94 -26.56
C PRO A 35 -2.81 -16.05 -27.51
N GLY A 36 -1.77 -15.42 -26.95
CA GLY A 36 -0.90 -14.50 -27.68
C GLY A 36 -0.12 -13.50 -26.81
N ALA A 37 -0.02 -13.71 -25.48
CA ALA A 37 0.95 -13.00 -24.67
C ALA A 37 2.31 -13.68 -24.85
N ASP A 38 3.20 -13.06 -25.64
CA ASP A 38 4.64 -13.30 -25.50
C ASP A 38 4.99 -13.26 -24.01
N ARG A 39 5.83 -14.22 -23.60
CA ARG A 39 6.01 -14.73 -22.23
C ARG A 39 6.75 -13.74 -21.31
N VAL A 40 6.31 -12.49 -21.28
CA VAL A 40 6.86 -11.48 -20.39
C VAL A 40 6.41 -11.78 -18.97
N THR A 41 7.35 -12.20 -18.12
CA THR A 41 7.09 -12.41 -16.70
C THR A 41 7.93 -11.44 -15.89
N PHE A 42 7.29 -10.73 -14.96
CA PHE A 42 7.95 -9.84 -14.03
C PHE A 42 8.20 -10.56 -12.71
N ASP A 43 9.33 -10.25 -12.09
CA ASP A 43 9.53 -10.50 -10.67
C ASP A 43 8.78 -9.44 -9.84
N GLU A 44 8.70 -9.64 -8.53
CA GLU A 44 8.15 -8.62 -7.63
C GLU A 44 9.06 -7.38 -7.67
N PRO A 45 8.51 -6.17 -7.95
CA PRO A 45 9.32 -4.98 -8.01
C PRO A 45 9.75 -4.53 -6.61
N SER A 46 10.81 -3.74 -6.58
CA SER A 46 11.38 -3.18 -5.34
C SER A 46 11.67 -1.71 -5.51
N ALA A 47 11.71 -0.99 -4.38
CA ALA A 47 12.04 0.42 -4.35
C ALA A 47 12.87 0.78 -3.12
N THR A 48 13.84 1.65 -3.32
CA THR A 48 14.55 2.35 -2.24
C THR A 48 14.02 3.78 -2.18
N ALA A 49 13.33 4.11 -1.09
CA ALA A 49 12.69 5.41 -0.88
C ALA A 49 13.22 6.06 0.40
N LEU A 50 14.43 6.60 0.34
CA LEU A 50 15.08 7.27 1.47
C LEU A 50 14.97 8.79 1.33
N LEU A 51 14.62 9.45 2.42
CA LEU A 51 14.50 10.91 2.46
C LEU A 51 15.83 11.58 2.12
N GLY A 52 15.79 12.52 1.18
CA GLY A 52 16.99 13.28 0.74
C GLY A 52 17.85 12.56 -0.29
N GLU A 53 17.54 11.30 -0.62
CA GLU A 53 18.18 10.54 -1.69
C GLU A 53 17.22 10.40 -2.89
N PRO A 54 17.74 10.16 -4.11
CA PRO A 54 16.89 9.79 -5.23
C PRO A 54 16.11 8.50 -4.95
N LEU A 55 14.82 8.48 -5.30
CA LEU A 55 14.02 7.27 -5.18
C LEU A 55 14.41 6.33 -6.32
N VAL A 56 14.69 5.07 -6.00
CA VAL A 56 15.16 4.09 -6.98
C VAL A 56 14.17 2.94 -7.06
N PHE A 57 13.56 2.74 -8.22
CA PHE A 57 12.61 1.65 -8.49
C PHE A 57 13.27 0.62 -9.40
N ARG A 58 13.06 -0.67 -9.12
CA ARG A 58 13.65 -1.78 -9.88
C ARG A 58 12.68 -2.93 -10.06
N THR A 59 12.79 -3.61 -11.20
CA THR A 59 12.21 -4.94 -11.40
C THR A 59 13.11 -5.74 -12.33
N ALA A 60 13.15 -7.06 -12.13
CA ALA A 60 13.60 -7.97 -13.17
C ALA A 60 12.40 -8.43 -14.00
N LEU A 61 12.65 -8.73 -15.28
CA LEU A 61 11.70 -9.42 -16.12
C LEU A 61 12.39 -10.44 -17.04
N ARG A 62 11.61 -11.42 -17.48
CA ARG A 62 12.02 -12.37 -18.52
C ARG A 62 11.14 -12.19 -19.74
N SER A 63 11.74 -12.25 -20.92
CA SER A 63 11.02 -12.18 -22.20
C SER A 63 11.82 -12.87 -23.30
N ASP A 64 11.12 -13.59 -24.17
CA ASP A 64 11.72 -14.25 -25.34
C ASP A 64 12.09 -13.22 -26.45
N VAL A 65 11.40 -12.09 -26.46
CA VAL A 65 11.64 -10.96 -27.37
C VAL A 65 12.02 -9.74 -26.54
N ALA A 66 13.05 -8.99 -26.95
CA ALA A 66 13.43 -7.77 -26.25
C ALA A 66 12.27 -6.75 -26.26
N PRO A 67 11.83 -6.24 -25.10
CA PRO A 67 10.82 -5.18 -25.04
C PRO A 67 11.30 -3.94 -25.80
N ARG A 68 10.40 -3.26 -26.50
CA ARG A 68 10.70 -1.97 -27.14
C ARG A 68 11.04 -0.91 -26.10
N ARG A 69 10.33 -0.93 -24.96
CA ARG A 69 10.67 -0.14 -23.76
C ARG A 69 9.98 -0.74 -22.54
N VAL A 70 10.49 -0.42 -21.37
CA VAL A 70 9.82 -0.66 -20.09
C VAL A 70 9.51 0.69 -19.47
N GLU A 71 8.35 0.82 -18.85
CA GLU A 71 7.87 2.04 -18.22
C GLU A 71 7.55 1.78 -16.74
N LEU A 72 7.96 2.68 -15.86
CA LEU A 72 7.45 2.76 -14.49
C LEU A 72 6.15 3.56 -14.52
N ILE A 73 5.12 3.05 -13.83
CA ILE A 73 3.87 3.76 -13.60
C ILE A 73 3.78 4.01 -12.09
N THR A 74 3.81 5.27 -11.68
CA THR A 74 3.68 5.67 -10.27
C THR A 74 2.34 6.37 -10.07
N ILE A 75 1.59 5.94 -9.06
CA ILE A 75 0.28 6.46 -8.70
C ILE A 75 0.42 7.17 -7.35
N PRO A 76 0.18 8.49 -7.29
CA PRO A 76 0.23 9.24 -6.05
C PRO A 76 -0.77 8.74 -5.01
N PRO A 77 -0.50 8.97 -3.71
CA PRO A 77 -1.46 8.65 -2.66
C PRO A 77 -2.77 9.44 -2.85
N ARG A 78 -3.90 8.79 -2.53
CA ARG A 78 -5.28 9.31 -2.63
C ARG A 78 -5.81 9.69 -4.02
N GLY A 79 -5.16 9.19 -5.07
CA GLY A 79 -5.65 9.37 -6.42
C GLY A 79 -5.19 10.69 -7.02
N GLY A 80 -4.63 10.58 -8.21
CA GLY A 80 -4.05 11.64 -9.00
C GLY A 80 -3.70 11.07 -10.37
N ALA A 81 -3.24 11.90 -11.29
CA ALA A 81 -2.73 11.40 -12.56
C ALA A 81 -1.54 10.49 -12.28
N ALA A 82 -1.57 9.27 -12.82
CA ALA A 82 -0.40 8.41 -12.80
C ALA A 82 0.72 9.08 -13.60
N SER A 83 1.94 9.10 -13.06
CA SER A 83 3.13 9.42 -13.85
C SER A 83 3.58 8.17 -14.59
N VAL A 84 4.18 8.38 -15.77
CA VAL A 84 4.77 7.32 -16.58
C VAL A 84 6.17 7.75 -16.96
N GLU A 85 7.15 6.95 -16.58
CA GLU A 85 8.56 7.21 -16.83
C GLU A 85 9.19 6.04 -17.55
N VAL A 86 10.06 6.30 -18.54
CA VAL A 86 10.75 5.23 -19.27
C VAL A 86 11.90 4.73 -18.40
N ALA A 87 11.90 3.43 -18.13
CA ALA A 87 12.95 2.77 -17.38
C ALA A 87 14.21 2.57 -18.23
N SER A 88 15.35 2.74 -17.59
CA SER A 88 16.62 2.21 -18.09
C SER A 88 16.52 0.68 -18.10
N LEU A 89 16.81 0.07 -19.25
CA LEU A 89 16.70 -1.37 -19.45
C LEU A 89 18.09 -1.96 -19.71
N GLU A 90 18.53 -2.84 -18.83
CA GLU A 90 19.78 -3.59 -18.97
C GLU A 90 19.49 -5.02 -19.42
N ASP A 91 20.09 -5.46 -20.52
CA ASP A 91 20.04 -6.86 -20.96
C ASP A 91 21.06 -7.68 -20.15
N ARG A 92 20.58 -8.68 -19.43
CA ARG A 92 21.39 -9.62 -18.63
C ARG A 92 21.70 -10.92 -19.37
N GLY A 93 21.26 -11.04 -20.62
CA GLY A 93 21.42 -12.20 -21.47
C GLY A 93 20.38 -13.29 -21.20
N GLY A 94 20.17 -14.17 -22.19
CA GLY A 94 19.24 -15.30 -22.06
C GLY A 94 17.78 -14.89 -21.86
N GLY A 95 17.38 -13.72 -22.38
CA GLY A 95 16.02 -13.19 -22.24
C GLY A 95 15.71 -12.59 -20.87
N ALA A 96 16.72 -12.36 -20.03
CA ALA A 96 16.56 -11.68 -18.75
C ALA A 96 16.93 -10.20 -18.87
N PHE A 97 16.10 -9.32 -18.30
CA PHE A 97 16.33 -7.88 -18.30
C PHE A 97 16.14 -7.31 -16.89
N GLU A 98 16.91 -6.27 -16.56
CA GLU A 98 16.69 -5.45 -15.37
C GLU A 98 16.21 -4.06 -15.80
N ALA A 99 15.06 -3.63 -15.28
CA ALA A 99 14.51 -2.31 -15.51
C ALA A 99 14.67 -1.47 -14.24
N SER A 100 15.13 -0.22 -14.39
CA SER A 100 15.26 0.71 -13.28
C SER A 100 14.89 2.14 -13.63
N VAL A 101 14.35 2.86 -12.66
CA VAL A 101 14.07 4.31 -12.73
C VAL A 101 14.63 4.95 -11.47
N GLN A 102 15.23 6.13 -11.63
CA GLN A 102 15.68 6.96 -10.54
C GLN A 102 14.96 8.32 -10.60
N GLU A 103 14.08 8.56 -9.64
CA GLU A 103 13.32 9.81 -9.54
C GLU A 103 14.08 10.80 -8.63
N THR A 104 14.48 11.93 -9.19
CA THR A 104 15.10 13.04 -8.45
C THR A 104 14.06 14.09 -8.14
N GLY A 105 13.36 13.93 -7.01
CA GLY A 105 12.35 14.86 -6.54
C GLY A 105 12.39 14.98 -5.03
N HIS A 106 11.84 16.07 -4.49
CA HIS A 106 11.67 16.20 -3.05
C HIS A 106 10.41 15.45 -2.62
N ALA A 107 10.59 14.45 -1.76
CA ALA A 107 9.50 13.80 -1.05
C ALA A 107 9.62 14.09 0.44
N VAL A 108 8.49 14.11 1.13
CA VAL A 108 8.45 14.25 2.60
C VAL A 108 8.32 12.88 3.26
N PRO A 109 8.64 12.74 4.56
CA PRO A 109 8.43 11.50 5.29
C PRO A 109 7.02 10.95 5.12
N ASN A 110 6.89 9.62 5.10
CA ASN A 110 5.63 8.90 4.96
C ASN A 110 4.91 9.11 3.62
N THR A 111 5.58 9.66 2.60
CA THR A 111 5.03 9.69 1.25
C THR A 111 4.92 8.25 0.74
N SER A 112 3.70 7.71 0.65
CA SER A 112 3.43 6.38 0.09
C SER A 112 3.19 6.44 -1.41
N LEU A 113 3.94 5.64 -2.17
CA LEU A 113 3.89 5.57 -3.62
C LEU A 113 3.44 4.16 -4.01
N ARG A 114 2.35 4.07 -4.78
CA ARG A 114 1.93 2.83 -5.42
C ARG A 114 2.54 2.79 -6.80
N TYR A 115 3.21 1.72 -7.17
CA TYR A 115 3.93 1.65 -8.43
C TYR A 115 3.90 0.26 -9.05
N ARG A 116 4.10 0.21 -10.37
CA ARG A 116 4.28 -1.04 -11.13
C ARG A 116 5.04 -0.75 -12.41
N PHE A 117 5.64 -1.79 -12.99
CA PHE A 117 6.28 -1.70 -14.31
C PHE A 117 5.35 -2.19 -15.43
N ARG A 118 5.55 -1.64 -16.63
CA ARG A 118 4.88 -2.03 -17.87
C ARG A 118 5.90 -2.25 -18.97
N ALA A 119 5.93 -3.44 -19.57
CA ALA A 119 6.71 -3.70 -20.78
C ALA A 119 5.84 -3.39 -22.01
N VAL A 120 6.39 -2.63 -22.95
CA VAL A 120 5.80 -2.41 -24.27
C VAL A 120 6.62 -3.17 -25.29
N MET A 121 5.98 -4.13 -25.97
CA MET A 121 6.60 -5.05 -26.91
C MET A 121 6.74 -4.42 -28.31
N PRO A 122 7.58 -4.98 -29.20
CA PRO A 122 7.78 -4.45 -30.55
C PRO A 122 6.50 -4.39 -31.40
N ASP A 123 5.56 -5.30 -31.18
CA ASP A 123 4.23 -5.35 -31.83
C ASP A 123 3.23 -4.31 -31.27
N GLY A 124 3.62 -3.57 -30.22
CA GLY A 124 2.79 -2.59 -29.53
C GLY A 124 2.00 -3.14 -28.35
N THR A 125 2.06 -4.45 -28.09
CA THR A 125 1.39 -5.07 -26.93
C THR A 125 2.01 -4.58 -25.63
N ALA A 126 1.18 -4.35 -24.61
CA ALA A 126 1.63 -3.92 -23.30
C ALA A 126 1.33 -5.00 -22.24
N VAL A 127 2.35 -5.36 -21.46
CA VAL A 127 2.24 -6.32 -20.36
C VAL A 127 2.55 -5.61 -19.05
N LEU A 128 1.63 -5.72 -18.08
CA LEU A 128 1.78 -5.13 -16.74
C LEU A 128 2.44 -6.14 -15.79
N GLY A 129 3.41 -5.66 -15.03
CA GLY A 129 3.97 -6.37 -13.87
C GLY A 129 3.09 -6.23 -12.62
N PRO A 130 3.47 -6.91 -11.52
CA PRO A 130 2.79 -6.78 -10.25
C PRO A 130 2.90 -5.37 -9.69
N GLU A 131 1.95 -5.01 -8.83
CA GLU A 131 1.89 -3.72 -8.14
C GLU A 131 2.51 -3.82 -6.76
N ALA A 132 3.34 -2.85 -6.40
CA ALA A 132 3.95 -2.73 -5.09
C ALA A 132 3.75 -1.34 -4.48
N MET A 133 4.11 -1.21 -3.21
CA MET A 133 4.10 0.05 -2.47
C MET A 133 5.49 0.37 -1.92
N ALA A 134 5.86 1.64 -1.98
CA ALA A 134 7.05 2.17 -1.34
C ALA A 134 6.62 3.31 -0.41
N THR A 135 7.28 3.46 0.74
CA THR A 135 7.05 4.61 1.63
C THR A 135 8.37 5.30 1.90
N VAL A 136 8.39 6.62 1.75
CA VAL A 136 9.59 7.42 2.02
C VAL A 136 9.87 7.42 3.51
N VAL A 137 11.04 6.92 3.87
CA VAL A 137 11.53 6.85 5.25
C VAL A 137 12.65 7.85 5.49
N ASP A 138 12.71 8.43 6.69
CA ASP A 138 13.83 9.26 7.12
C ASP A 138 14.86 8.39 7.84
N PRO A 139 15.96 7.97 7.19
CA PRO A 139 16.91 7.03 7.77
C PRO A 139 17.84 7.69 8.80
N ARG A 140 17.74 9.01 9.02
CA ARG A 140 18.65 9.74 9.92
C ARG A 140 18.40 9.44 11.40
N PHE A 141 17.26 8.82 11.73
CA PHE A 141 16.81 8.61 13.10
C PHE A 141 16.25 7.20 13.30
N GLU A 142 16.47 6.66 14.49
CA GLU A 142 15.85 5.41 14.96
C GLU A 142 14.47 5.73 15.55
N TRP A 143 13.44 5.66 14.69
CA TRP A 143 12.07 5.99 15.07
C TRP A 143 11.47 4.95 16.02
N ARG A 144 10.77 5.44 17.04
CA ARG A 144 9.85 4.68 17.90
C ARG A 144 8.42 5.05 17.53
N THR A 145 7.52 4.07 17.57
CA THR A 145 6.11 4.27 17.23
C THR A 145 5.20 3.92 18.40
N LEU A 146 4.15 4.72 18.59
CA LEU A 146 3.10 4.54 19.60
C LEU A 146 1.77 4.74 18.88
N GLU A 147 0.96 3.70 18.90
CA GLU A 147 -0.35 3.70 18.26
C GLU A 147 -1.42 4.14 19.27
N GLY A 148 -2.21 5.13 18.87
CA GLY A 148 -3.43 5.56 19.53
C GLY A 148 -4.68 5.01 18.86
N ALA A 149 -5.79 5.73 19.00
CA ALA A 149 -7.05 5.36 18.38
C ALA A 149 -7.08 5.75 16.89
N ILE A 150 -6.55 6.93 16.57
CA ILE A 150 -6.45 7.47 15.21
C ILE A 150 -5.00 7.84 14.87
N ILE A 151 -4.21 8.29 15.83
CA ILE A 151 -2.83 8.75 15.57
C ILE A 151 -1.84 7.60 15.76
N ARG A 152 -0.92 7.45 14.80
CA ARG A 152 0.34 6.71 14.96
C ARG A 152 1.46 7.74 15.15
N LEU A 153 1.99 7.81 16.35
CA LEU A 153 3.02 8.77 16.71
C LEU A 153 4.40 8.17 16.50
N HIS A 154 5.23 8.83 15.72
CA HIS A 154 6.63 8.48 15.44
C HIS A 154 7.54 9.53 16.10
N TRP A 155 8.45 9.10 16.98
CA TRP A 155 9.43 9.98 17.63
C TRP A 155 10.74 9.23 17.85
N TYR A 156 11.87 9.92 17.93
CA TYR A 156 13.16 9.29 18.21
C TYR A 156 13.82 9.80 19.49
N GLU A 157 13.49 11.01 19.97
CA GLU A 157 14.06 11.62 21.18
C GLU A 157 12.98 11.88 22.24
N GLY A 158 13.37 11.80 23.53
CA GLY A 158 12.45 11.89 24.66
C GLY A 158 12.06 10.53 25.24
N ASP A 159 11.39 10.53 26.38
CA ASP A 159 10.90 9.31 27.01
C ASP A 159 9.50 8.92 26.50
N GLU A 160 9.01 7.77 26.97
CA GLU A 160 7.67 7.30 26.61
C GLU A 160 6.56 8.18 27.22
N ALA A 161 6.81 8.82 28.37
CA ALA A 161 5.85 9.71 29.00
C ALA A 161 5.60 10.96 28.14
N PHE A 162 6.64 11.50 27.52
CA PHE A 162 6.53 12.54 26.49
C PHE A 162 5.65 12.08 25.32
N ALA A 163 5.94 10.91 24.74
CA ALA A 163 5.20 10.37 23.60
C ALA A 163 3.72 10.16 23.92
N ARG A 164 3.40 9.57 25.09
CA ARG A 164 2.02 9.37 25.56
C ARG A 164 1.28 10.69 25.71
N ARG A 165 1.91 11.70 26.31
CA ARG A 165 1.30 13.04 26.45
C ARG A 165 1.05 13.70 25.10
N ALA A 166 2.00 13.60 24.16
CA ALA A 166 1.84 14.14 22.82
C ALA A 166 0.68 13.46 22.08
N LEU A 167 0.61 12.13 22.16
CA LEU A 167 -0.48 11.34 21.58
C LEU A 167 -1.84 11.72 22.17
N GLU A 168 -1.96 11.80 23.50
CA GLU A 168 -3.20 12.20 24.18
C GLU A 168 -3.68 13.59 23.74
N ILE A 169 -2.76 14.55 23.60
CA ILE A 169 -3.07 15.90 23.12
C ILE A 169 -3.60 15.86 21.69
N GLY A 170 -2.94 15.11 20.80
CA GLY A 170 -3.32 14.97 19.39
C GLY A 170 -4.70 14.31 19.24
N GLU A 171 -4.92 13.18 19.89
CA GLU A 171 -6.20 12.45 19.88
C GLU A 171 -7.34 13.32 20.42
N GLY A 172 -7.08 14.02 21.53
CA GLY A 172 -8.04 14.98 22.08
C GLY A 172 -8.36 16.12 21.12
N ALA A 173 -7.39 16.60 20.34
CA ALA A 173 -7.60 17.63 19.33
C ALA A 173 -8.44 17.11 18.15
N ILE A 174 -8.17 15.90 17.63
CA ILE A 174 -8.97 15.27 16.58
C ILE A 174 -10.41 15.06 17.03
N LYS A 175 -10.62 14.57 18.27
CA LYS A 175 -11.96 14.37 18.83
C LYS A 175 -12.74 15.69 18.89
N ARG A 176 -12.14 16.77 19.41
CA ARG A 176 -12.78 18.09 19.45
C ARG A 176 -13.08 18.64 18.06
N ALA A 177 -12.16 18.47 17.11
CA ALA A 177 -12.37 18.90 15.72
C ALA A 177 -13.51 18.11 15.06
N SER A 178 -13.59 16.80 15.32
CA SER A 178 -14.67 15.92 14.83
C SER A 178 -16.03 16.34 15.37
N GLU A 179 -16.13 16.61 16.67
CA GLU A 179 -17.34 17.11 17.33
C GLU A 179 -17.78 18.47 16.78
N LEU A 180 -16.83 19.38 16.55
CA LEU A 180 -17.11 20.71 16.03
C LEU A 180 -17.60 20.69 14.58
N LEU A 181 -16.98 19.87 13.74
CA LEU A 181 -17.24 19.84 12.29
C LEU A 181 -18.31 18.82 11.88
N GLY A 182 -18.73 17.94 12.80
CA GLY A 182 -19.70 16.88 12.50
C GLY A 182 -19.17 15.80 11.55
N VAL A 183 -17.85 15.63 11.49
CA VAL A 183 -17.17 14.59 10.69
C VAL A 183 -16.44 13.64 11.63
N THR A 184 -16.15 12.43 11.19
CA THR A 184 -15.39 11.44 11.96
C THR A 184 -14.21 10.96 11.15
N GLU A 185 -13.01 11.11 11.72
CA GLU A 185 -11.84 10.46 11.16
C GLU A 185 -11.86 8.97 11.53
N THR A 186 -11.61 8.12 10.54
CA THR A 186 -11.70 6.65 10.68
C THR A 186 -10.44 5.93 10.22
N GLU A 187 -9.55 6.64 9.53
CA GLU A 187 -8.28 6.10 9.07
C GLU A 187 -7.12 6.65 9.93
N PRO A 188 -6.04 5.88 10.12
CA PRO A 188 -4.90 6.36 10.89
C PRO A 188 -4.27 7.65 10.32
N LEU A 189 -3.73 8.49 11.20
CA LEU A 189 -2.90 9.66 10.87
C LEU A 189 -1.49 9.42 11.43
N ASP A 190 -0.45 9.68 10.63
CA ASP A 190 0.94 9.56 11.07
C ASP A 190 1.49 10.90 11.55
N PHE A 191 1.98 10.95 12.78
CA PHE A 191 2.55 12.17 13.36
C PHE A 191 4.05 11.95 13.57
N PHE A 192 4.91 12.74 12.97
CA PHE A 192 6.37 12.67 13.13
C PHE A 192 6.88 13.80 14.00
N ILE A 193 7.36 13.47 15.20
CA ILE A 193 7.99 14.43 16.11
C ILE A 193 9.51 14.42 15.91
N TYR A 194 10.00 15.52 15.36
CA TYR A 194 11.43 15.83 15.31
C TYR A 194 11.87 16.55 16.58
N ALA A 195 13.03 16.21 17.13
CA ALA A 195 13.55 16.79 18.37
C ALA A 195 14.04 18.23 18.22
N SER A 196 14.29 18.67 16.99
CA SER A 196 14.80 20.02 16.71
C SER A 196 14.22 20.57 15.41
N GLU A 197 14.06 21.90 15.37
CA GLU A 197 13.59 22.61 14.19
C GLU A 197 14.50 22.38 12.96
N PRO A 198 15.85 22.38 13.06
CA PRO A 198 16.70 22.05 11.90
C PRO A 198 16.46 20.65 11.34
N ALA A 199 16.26 19.65 12.21
CA ALA A 199 15.98 18.27 11.77
C ALA A 199 14.65 18.19 10.99
N MET A 200 13.61 18.85 11.52
CA MET A 200 12.31 18.96 10.87
C MET A 200 12.39 19.71 9.53
N ARG A 201 13.01 20.90 9.49
CA ARG A 201 13.12 21.69 8.25
C ARG A 201 13.86 20.94 7.16
N ALA A 202 14.89 20.19 7.52
CA ALA A 202 15.61 19.33 6.58
C ALA A 202 14.72 18.20 6.02
N ALA A 203 13.72 17.72 6.77
CA ALA A 203 12.76 16.72 6.28
C ALA A 203 11.69 17.30 5.35
N LEU A 204 11.25 18.53 5.63
CA LEU A 204 10.20 19.21 4.87
C LEU A 204 10.71 19.81 3.55
N GLY A 205 12.02 20.05 3.43
CA GLY A 205 12.68 20.44 2.19
C GLY A 205 12.82 21.95 1.98
N PRO A 206 13.40 22.38 0.84
CA PRO A 206 13.87 23.75 0.59
C PRO A 206 12.77 24.82 0.55
N GLY A 207 11.49 24.45 0.53
CA GLY A 207 10.35 25.37 0.56
C GLY A 207 9.81 25.71 1.96
N THR A 208 10.40 25.13 3.02
CA THR A 208 9.90 25.29 4.39
C THR A 208 10.28 26.66 4.94
N ARG A 209 9.28 27.49 5.24
CA ARG A 209 9.49 28.83 5.83
C ARG A 209 10.23 28.72 7.17
N GLU A 210 11.04 29.72 7.51
CA GLU A 210 11.84 29.70 8.75
C GLU A 210 11.00 29.66 10.06
N ASN A 211 9.70 29.98 10.00
CA ASN A 211 8.82 30.05 11.18
C ASN A 211 7.74 28.95 11.17
N VAL A 212 8.08 27.72 10.78
CA VAL A 212 7.17 26.57 10.79
C VAL A 212 7.49 25.69 12.01
N GLY A 213 6.54 25.56 12.92
CA GLY A 213 6.62 24.65 14.09
C GLY A 213 6.08 23.23 13.83
N GLY A 214 5.55 22.98 12.63
CA GLY A 214 5.00 21.71 12.17
C GLY A 214 4.25 21.87 10.84
N GLN A 215 4.08 20.80 10.05
CA GLN A 215 3.38 20.86 8.76
C GLN A 215 2.44 19.67 8.60
N ALA A 216 1.14 19.93 8.47
CA ALA A 216 0.18 18.90 8.13
C ALA A 216 0.06 18.73 6.61
N ASN A 217 0.19 17.49 6.13
CA ASN A 217 -0.04 17.09 4.75
C ASN A 217 -1.24 16.14 4.65
N ALA A 218 -2.40 16.70 4.28
CA ALA A 218 -3.66 15.97 4.25
C ALA A 218 -3.71 14.85 3.20
N SER A 219 -3.00 14.96 2.06
CA SER A 219 -2.99 13.89 1.05
C SER A 219 -2.20 12.67 1.53
N LEU A 220 -1.20 12.89 2.38
CA LEU A 220 -0.37 11.83 2.98
C LEU A 220 -0.90 11.33 4.32
N ARG A 221 -1.91 12.01 4.89
CA ARG A 221 -2.40 11.74 6.26
C ARG A 221 -1.28 11.87 7.30
N THR A 222 -0.35 12.80 7.06
CA THR A 222 0.86 12.97 7.87
C THR A 222 0.94 14.38 8.47
N MET A 223 1.46 14.47 9.69
CA MET A 223 1.81 15.73 10.38
C MET A 223 3.25 15.68 10.90
#